data_AF-D2S7C1-F1
#
_entry.id   AF-D2S7C1-F1
#
_cell.length_a   1.000
_cell.length_b   1.000
_cell.length_c   1.000
_cell.angle_alpha   90.00
_cell.angle_beta   90.00
_cell.angle_gamma   90.00
#
_symmetry.space_group_name_H-M   'P 1'
#
loop_
_entity.id
_entity.type
_entity.pdbx_description
1 polymer ?
#
loop_
_entity_poly.entity_id
_entity_poly.type
_entity_poly.pdbx_seq_one_letter_code
_entity_poly.pdbx_strand_id
1 'polypeptide(L)'
;MLHPVGPLPAAVYWRRRLLVLLLLLAVLGGGGWLTFAALSRGSGETTAAAATTRASTAAGEPPALAQVVPSLAGVRTPTPPPEPAAEPAPASPVPGDPCGDDMIELEVRGPGSVPVGGKPTFELVVINVSSVPCVRVLDEGLQEIVMSDAAGNRVWGSNDCFPESSSDTRTLAPGESVIFPLVWGGLTSEPSCTAARTAPAPGQYALRGRLGTKVSTDVPFTVS
;
A
#
# COMPACT_ATOMS: atom_id res chain seq x y z
N MET A 1 14.08 -36.09 -21.83
CA MET A 1 13.51 -37.00 -20.82
C MET A 1 13.30 -36.22 -19.53
N LEU A 2 12.10 -35.69 -19.30
CA LEU A 2 11.70 -35.07 -18.02
C LEU A 2 10.23 -35.41 -17.78
N HIS A 3 9.87 -35.62 -16.51
CA HIS A 3 8.73 -36.44 -16.11
C HIS A 3 7.41 -35.66 -16.06
N PRO A 4 6.25 -36.32 -16.33
CA PRO A 4 4.96 -35.66 -16.30
C PRO A 4 4.57 -35.21 -14.89
N VAL A 5 3.91 -34.05 -14.82
CA VAL A 5 3.31 -33.54 -13.59
C VAL A 5 2.31 -34.54 -13.01
N GLY A 6 2.41 -34.80 -11.70
CA GLY A 6 1.46 -35.66 -11.01
C GLY A 6 0.03 -35.10 -11.08
N PRO A 7 -1.00 -35.97 -11.10
CA PRO A 7 -2.38 -35.51 -11.25
C PRO A 7 -2.79 -34.65 -10.05
N LEU A 8 -3.18 -33.40 -10.30
CA LEU A 8 -3.83 -32.57 -9.28
C LEU A 8 -5.06 -33.32 -8.74
N PRO A 9 -5.33 -33.27 -7.42
CA PRO A 9 -6.39 -34.06 -6.82
C PRO A 9 -7.73 -33.70 -7.47
N ALA A 10 -8.37 -34.70 -8.09
CA ALA A 10 -9.60 -34.53 -8.88
C ALA A 10 -10.72 -33.80 -8.10
N ALA A 11 -10.73 -33.93 -6.77
CA ALA A 11 -11.59 -33.19 -5.86
C ALA A 11 -11.58 -31.66 -6.08
N VAL A 12 -10.44 -31.03 -6.40
CA VAL A 12 -10.37 -29.58 -6.60
C VAL A 12 -11.05 -29.16 -7.91
N TYR A 13 -10.86 -29.94 -8.98
CA TYR A 13 -11.56 -29.73 -10.26
C TYR A 13 -13.07 -29.90 -10.08
N TRP A 14 -13.51 -30.99 -9.43
CA TRP A 14 -14.93 -31.22 -9.17
C TRP A 14 -15.55 -30.15 -8.26
N ARG A 15 -14.86 -29.70 -7.20
CA ARG A 15 -15.36 -28.59 -6.34
C ARG A 15 -15.54 -27.29 -7.13
N ARG A 16 -14.59 -26.89 -7.97
CA ARG A 16 -14.74 -25.71 -8.84
C ARG A 16 -15.92 -25.86 -9.82
N ARG A 17 -16.07 -27.03 -10.44
CA ARG A 17 -17.16 -27.29 -11.40
C ARG A 17 -18.55 -27.33 -10.74
N LEU A 18 -18.65 -27.84 -9.51
CA LEU A 18 -19.90 -27.87 -8.73
C LEU A 18 -20.31 -26.45 -8.29
N LEU A 19 -19.35 -25.62 -7.85
CA LEU A 19 -19.60 -24.20 -7.52
C LEU A 19 -20.15 -23.41 -8.72
N VAL A 20 -19.57 -23.59 -9.91
CA VAL A 20 -20.05 -22.93 -11.14
C VAL A 20 -21.49 -23.32 -11.47
N LEU A 21 -21.85 -24.61 -11.38
CA LEU A 21 -23.22 -25.09 -11.62
C LEU A 21 -24.23 -24.52 -10.63
N LEU A 22 -23.85 -24.43 -9.34
CA LEU A 22 -24.70 -23.89 -8.29
C LEU A 22 -24.98 -22.38 -8.50
N LEU A 23 -23.95 -21.62 -8.89
CA LEU A 23 -24.08 -20.19 -9.20
C LEU A 23 -24.96 -19.95 -10.44
N LEU A 24 -24.81 -20.79 -11.48
CA LEU A 24 -25.65 -20.73 -12.68
C LEU A 24 -27.13 -20.99 -12.37
N LEU A 25 -27.43 -21.98 -11.52
CA LEU A 25 -28.79 -22.24 -11.03
C LEU A 25 -29.35 -21.07 -10.20
N ALA A 26 -28.53 -20.44 -9.36
CA ALA A 26 -28.94 -19.28 -8.57
C ALA A 26 -29.28 -18.06 -9.45
N VAL A 27 -28.52 -17.81 -10.52
CA VAL A 27 -28.81 -16.72 -11.48
C VAL A 27 -30.10 -16.99 -12.26
N LEU A 28 -30.30 -18.22 -12.75
CA LEU A 28 -31.50 -18.59 -13.49
C LEU A 28 -32.76 -18.60 -12.61
N GLY A 29 -32.66 -19.08 -11.36
CA GLY A 29 -33.75 -19.05 -10.39
C GLY A 29 -34.07 -17.65 -9.87
N GLY A 30 -33.05 -16.84 -9.55
CA GLY A 30 -33.21 -15.47 -9.06
C GLY A 30 -33.74 -14.50 -10.12
N GLY A 31 -33.28 -14.63 -11.37
CA GLY A 31 -33.75 -13.81 -12.50
C GLY A 31 -35.24 -14.02 -12.82
N GLY A 32 -35.76 -15.23 -12.60
CA GLY A 32 -37.18 -15.55 -12.83
C GLY A 32 -38.15 -14.87 -11.86
N TRP A 33 -37.73 -14.54 -10.64
CA TRP A 33 -38.62 -13.92 -9.64
C TRP A 33 -38.74 -12.39 -9.82
N LEU A 34 -37.65 -11.73 -10.23
CA LEU A 34 -37.58 -10.28 -10.35
C LEU A 34 -38.39 -9.69 -11.51
N THR A 35 -38.61 -10.45 -12.59
CA THR A 35 -39.40 -9.98 -13.75
C THR A 35 -40.91 -10.03 -13.51
N PHE A 36 -41.40 -10.94 -12.65
CA PHE A 36 -42.83 -11.06 -12.35
C PHE A 36 -43.34 -9.98 -11.37
N ALA A 37 -42.47 -9.48 -10.49
CA ALA A 37 -42.84 -8.47 -9.48
C ALA A 37 -43.05 -7.06 -10.06
N ALA A 38 -42.47 -6.74 -11.22
CA ALA A 38 -42.48 -5.39 -11.80
C ALA A 38 -43.79 -5.01 -12.54
N LEU A 39 -44.72 -5.95 -12.75
CA LEU A 39 -45.96 -5.73 -13.51
C LEU A 39 -47.18 -5.38 -12.65
N SER A 40 -47.03 -5.16 -11.34
CA SER A 40 -48.16 -5.04 -10.40
C SER A 40 -48.04 -3.97 -9.32
N ARG A 41 -47.75 -2.72 -9.72
CA ARG A 41 -48.19 -1.44 -9.10
C ARG A 41 -47.71 -0.29 -10.00
N GLY A 42 -48.51 0.72 -10.34
CA GLY A 42 -49.78 1.12 -9.75
C GLY A 42 -49.67 2.58 -9.34
N SER A 43 -50.20 3.45 -10.20
CA SER A 43 -50.23 4.93 -10.16
C SER A 43 -50.42 5.57 -8.79
N GLY A 44 -49.76 6.73 -8.56
CA GLY A 44 -50.01 7.61 -7.42
C GLY A 44 -49.34 8.97 -7.61
N GLU A 45 -50.14 10.04 -7.58
CA GLU A 45 -49.77 11.41 -7.98
C GLU A 45 -49.48 12.34 -6.79
N THR A 46 -48.79 13.45 -7.06
CA THR A 46 -49.01 14.82 -6.53
C THR A 46 -49.13 15.06 -5.01
N THR A 47 -48.31 16.00 -4.47
CA THR A 47 -48.75 17.29 -3.85
C THR A 47 -47.54 18.12 -3.37
N ALA A 48 -47.66 19.45 -3.41
CA ALA A 48 -46.63 20.44 -3.05
C ALA A 48 -47.01 21.28 -1.79
N ALA A 49 -46.28 22.39 -1.56
CA ALA A 49 -46.45 23.40 -0.51
C ALA A 49 -45.83 23.02 0.87
N ALA A 50 -44.89 23.77 1.48
CA ALA A 50 -44.93 25.15 2.04
C ALA A 50 -44.91 25.06 3.60
N ALA A 51 -44.37 25.98 4.41
CA ALA A 51 -43.51 27.16 4.26
C ALA A 51 -43.05 27.63 5.67
N THR A 52 -42.42 28.82 5.78
CA THR A 52 -42.29 29.67 7.01
C THR A 52 -41.10 29.33 7.94
N THR A 53 -39.96 30.05 7.93
CA THR A 53 -39.66 31.45 8.36
C THR A 53 -39.44 31.65 9.87
N ARG A 54 -38.20 32.03 10.27
CA ARG A 54 -37.91 33.27 11.03
C ARG A 54 -36.40 33.54 11.19
N ALA A 55 -36.07 34.82 11.37
CA ALA A 55 -34.72 35.34 11.62
C ALA A 55 -34.72 36.36 12.79
N SER A 56 -33.60 36.47 13.51
CA SER A 56 -33.02 37.71 14.05
C SER A 56 -31.67 37.42 14.73
N THR A 57 -30.58 38.20 14.54
CA THR A 57 -30.21 39.53 15.13
C THR A 57 -30.04 39.45 16.68
N ALA A 58 -29.00 39.98 17.36
CA ALA A 58 -28.07 41.09 17.05
C ALA A 58 -26.68 41.01 17.78
N ALA A 59 -25.81 41.98 17.46
CA ALA A 59 -24.52 42.41 18.03
C ALA A 59 -24.41 42.45 19.59
N GLY A 60 -23.25 42.18 20.22
CA GLY A 60 -22.21 43.18 20.61
C GLY A 60 -21.91 43.07 22.14
N GLU A 61 -20.98 43.76 22.82
CA GLU A 61 -19.79 44.57 22.46
C GLU A 61 -18.92 44.79 23.76
N PRO A 62 -17.60 45.11 23.74
CA PRO A 62 -16.75 45.19 24.96
C PRO A 62 -16.48 46.67 25.40
N PRO A 63 -15.53 47.04 26.30
CA PRO A 63 -14.68 46.29 27.26
C PRO A 63 -14.76 46.84 28.72
N ALA A 64 -13.94 46.32 29.66
CA ALA A 64 -13.63 47.01 30.93
C ALA A 64 -12.21 46.70 31.46
N LEU A 65 -11.59 47.70 32.09
CA LEU A 65 -10.21 47.71 32.59
C LEU A 65 -10.11 47.28 34.07
N ALA A 66 -9.04 46.58 34.44
CA ALA A 66 -8.56 46.48 35.82
C ALA A 66 -7.02 46.43 35.87
N GLN A 67 -6.40 47.45 36.44
CA GLN A 67 -5.01 47.41 36.92
C GLN A 67 -4.97 46.78 38.32
N VAL A 68 -3.79 46.33 38.79
CA VAL A 68 -3.18 46.73 40.09
C VAL A 68 -1.85 45.98 40.37
N VAL A 69 -0.81 46.78 40.63
CA VAL A 69 0.54 46.58 41.25
C VAL A 69 1.46 45.36 40.97
N PRO A 70 2.79 45.60 40.89
CA PRO A 70 3.83 44.57 40.97
C PRO A 70 4.29 44.31 42.42
N SER A 71 4.61 43.06 42.75
CA SER A 71 5.28 42.69 44.01
C SER A 71 6.75 42.31 43.78
N LEU A 72 7.66 43.10 44.33
CA LEU A 72 9.10 42.84 44.35
C LEU A 72 9.47 41.92 45.52
N ALA A 73 9.44 40.60 45.31
CA ALA A 73 10.05 39.63 46.23
C ALA A 73 10.39 38.32 45.51
N GLY A 74 11.68 38.02 45.30
CA GLY A 74 12.09 36.73 44.73
C GLY A 74 13.39 36.74 43.94
N VAL A 75 14.50 37.19 44.52
CA VAL A 75 15.83 36.85 43.98
C VAL A 75 16.02 35.34 44.15
N ARG A 76 15.81 34.56 43.09
CA ARG A 76 16.24 33.17 43.02
C ARG A 76 17.57 33.10 42.27
N THR A 77 18.57 32.54 42.94
CA THR A 77 19.81 32.09 42.29
C THR A 77 19.47 31.13 41.16
N PRO A 78 20.10 31.25 39.97
CA PRO A 78 19.86 30.32 38.88
C PRO A 78 20.36 28.93 39.28
N THR A 79 19.43 27.98 39.41
CA THR A 79 19.78 26.55 39.40
C THR A 79 20.44 26.25 38.05
N PRO A 80 21.59 25.55 38.00
CA PRO A 80 22.15 25.12 36.72
C PRO A 80 21.11 24.27 35.97
N PRO A 81 20.93 24.44 34.65
CA PRO A 81 20.06 23.59 33.86
C PRO A 81 20.34 22.10 34.14
N PRO A 82 19.30 21.25 34.25
CA PRO A 82 19.50 19.83 34.43
C PRO A 82 20.33 19.30 33.26
N GLU A 83 21.40 18.57 33.59
CA GLU A 83 22.23 17.88 32.62
C GLU A 83 21.32 16.96 31.77
N PRO A 84 21.44 16.95 30.42
CA PRO A 84 20.57 16.14 29.58
C PRO A 84 20.63 14.68 30.04
N ALA A 85 19.48 14.13 30.44
CA ALA A 85 19.39 12.72 30.78
C ALA A 85 19.88 11.91 29.59
N ALA A 86 20.86 11.03 29.83
CA ALA A 86 21.47 10.23 28.78
C ALA A 86 20.37 9.49 28.00
N GLU A 87 20.32 9.73 26.68
CA GLU A 87 19.33 9.11 25.81
C GLU A 87 19.48 7.58 25.93
N PRO A 88 18.38 6.82 26.15
CA PRO A 88 18.46 5.39 26.34
C PRO A 88 19.17 4.75 25.14
N ALA A 89 20.24 3.99 25.41
CA ALA A 89 20.94 3.27 24.36
C ALA A 89 19.93 2.37 23.60
N PRO A 90 20.00 2.31 22.26
CA PRO A 90 19.05 1.53 21.48
C PRO A 90 19.04 0.09 21.95
N ALA A 91 17.85 -0.42 22.26
CA ALA A 91 17.69 -1.79 22.74
C ALA A 91 18.17 -2.78 21.69
N SER A 92 18.99 -3.75 22.09
CA SER A 92 19.43 -4.83 21.20
C SER A 92 18.22 -5.63 20.69
N PRO A 93 18.20 -6.05 19.40
CA PRO A 93 17.06 -6.75 18.83
C PRO A 93 16.85 -8.11 19.50
N VAL A 94 15.59 -8.42 19.81
CA VAL A 94 15.19 -9.65 20.52
C VAL A 94 14.73 -10.71 19.50
N PRO A 95 15.17 -11.97 19.63
CA PRO A 95 14.69 -13.05 18.77
C PRO A 95 13.17 -13.23 18.81
N GLY A 96 12.53 -13.14 17.65
CA GLY A 96 11.09 -13.33 17.47
C GLY A 96 10.24 -12.04 17.48
N ASP A 97 10.83 -10.89 17.82
CA ASP A 97 10.15 -9.60 17.71
C ASP A 97 9.97 -9.17 16.23
N PRO A 98 9.12 -8.18 15.92
CA PRO A 98 8.98 -7.64 14.58
C PRO A 98 10.31 -7.08 14.05
N CYS A 99 10.67 -7.42 12.80
CA CYS A 99 11.88 -6.90 12.16
C CYS A 99 11.77 -5.38 11.93
N GLY A 100 12.69 -4.61 12.50
CA GLY A 100 12.91 -3.21 12.16
C GLY A 100 13.36 -3.03 10.69
N ASP A 101 13.23 -1.82 10.17
CA ASP A 101 13.69 -1.50 8.81
C ASP A 101 15.23 -1.49 8.69
N ASP A 102 15.95 -1.40 9.80
CA ASP A 102 17.41 -1.60 9.91
C ASP A 102 17.82 -3.08 9.89
N MET A 103 16.95 -3.98 10.36
CA MET A 103 17.17 -5.43 10.37
C MET A 103 16.96 -6.09 9.00
N ILE A 104 16.31 -5.39 8.07
CA ILE A 104 15.95 -5.88 6.73
C ILE A 104 16.73 -5.12 5.65
N GLU A 105 17.32 -5.85 4.71
CA GLU A 105 17.80 -5.31 3.44
C GLU A 105 16.83 -5.66 2.30
N LEU A 106 16.73 -4.77 1.31
CA LEU A 106 15.95 -4.96 0.09
C LEU A 106 16.88 -4.86 -1.12
N GLU A 107 16.82 -5.85 -2.01
CA GLU A 107 17.46 -5.79 -3.33
C GLU A 107 16.40 -5.86 -4.44
N VAL A 108 16.70 -5.26 -5.60
CA VAL A 108 15.97 -5.51 -6.84
C VAL A 108 16.87 -6.28 -7.79
N ARG A 109 16.39 -7.42 -8.30
CA ARG A 109 17.09 -8.25 -9.28
C ARG A 109 16.27 -8.37 -10.58
N GLY A 110 16.94 -8.70 -11.68
CA GLY A 110 16.32 -8.82 -13.00
C GLY A 110 17.28 -8.43 -14.12
N PRO A 111 16.80 -8.32 -15.38
CA PRO A 111 17.63 -7.87 -16.49
C PRO A 111 17.96 -6.38 -16.36
N GLY A 112 19.23 -6.01 -16.54
CA GLY A 112 19.67 -4.60 -16.55
C GLY A 112 19.23 -3.80 -17.79
N SER A 113 18.73 -4.46 -18.83
CA SER A 113 18.21 -3.82 -20.03
C SER A 113 17.11 -4.63 -20.72
N VAL A 114 16.16 -3.94 -21.37
CA VAL A 114 15.12 -4.55 -22.23
C VAL A 114 14.82 -3.68 -23.45
N PRO A 115 14.29 -4.24 -24.55
CA PRO A 115 13.76 -3.44 -25.64
C PRO A 115 12.51 -2.63 -25.22
N VAL A 116 12.21 -1.53 -25.90
CA VAL A 116 10.94 -0.80 -25.75
C VAL A 116 9.74 -1.75 -25.87
N GLY A 117 8.84 -1.73 -24.88
CA GLY A 117 7.68 -2.64 -24.80
C GLY A 117 8.00 -4.07 -24.33
N GLY A 118 9.26 -4.36 -23.99
CA GLY A 118 9.69 -5.60 -23.35
C GLY A 118 9.00 -5.78 -21.98
N LYS A 119 8.78 -7.04 -21.60
CA LYS A 119 8.00 -7.41 -20.41
C LYS A 119 8.81 -8.28 -19.45
N PRO A 120 9.82 -7.70 -18.76
CA PRO A 120 10.64 -8.45 -17.83
C PRO A 120 9.86 -8.79 -16.56
N THR A 121 10.28 -9.86 -15.91
CA THR A 121 10.05 -10.07 -14.48
C THR A 121 11.23 -9.47 -13.73
N PHE A 122 10.94 -8.61 -12.75
CA PHE A 122 11.88 -8.18 -11.73
C PHE A 122 11.62 -8.99 -10.46
N GLU A 123 12.60 -9.06 -9.57
CA GLU A 123 12.49 -9.72 -8.27
C GLU A 123 12.77 -8.72 -7.16
N LEU A 124 11.85 -8.59 -6.22
CA LEU A 124 12.10 -7.93 -4.94
C LEU A 124 12.60 -8.99 -3.96
N VAL A 125 13.83 -8.82 -3.47
CA VAL A 125 14.43 -9.73 -2.49
C VAL A 125 14.45 -9.06 -1.13
N VAL A 126 13.87 -9.72 -0.13
CA VAL A 126 13.83 -9.27 1.26
C VAL A 126 14.76 -10.15 2.08
N ILE A 127 15.77 -9.56 2.73
CA ILE A 127 16.84 -10.29 3.44
C ILE A 127 16.84 -9.85 4.91
N ASN A 128 16.81 -10.80 5.85
CA ASN A 128 17.14 -10.48 7.26
C ASN A 128 18.65 -10.40 7.42
N VAL A 129 19.17 -9.18 7.60
CA VAL A 129 20.61 -8.90 7.77
C VAL A 129 21.02 -8.78 9.23
N SER A 130 20.07 -8.92 10.17
CA SER A 130 20.36 -8.96 11.60
C SER A 130 20.89 -10.33 12.05
N SER A 131 21.47 -10.38 13.26
CA SER A 131 21.96 -11.61 13.88
C SER A 131 20.90 -12.44 14.61
N VAL A 132 19.63 -12.03 14.58
CA VAL A 132 18.52 -12.70 15.28
C VAL A 132 17.35 -13.02 14.32
N PRO A 133 16.59 -14.10 14.55
CA PRO A 133 15.35 -14.30 13.81
C PRO A 133 14.33 -13.23 14.22
N CYS A 134 13.55 -12.72 13.27
CA CYS A 134 12.54 -11.69 13.52
C CYS A 134 11.32 -11.88 12.61
N VAL A 135 10.18 -11.28 12.94
CA VAL A 135 8.92 -11.42 12.20
C VAL A 135 8.71 -10.24 11.24
N ARG A 136 8.47 -10.49 9.96
CA ARG A 136 8.15 -9.44 8.98
C ARG A 136 6.83 -9.71 8.27
N VAL A 137 6.05 -8.64 8.09
CA VAL A 137 4.87 -8.62 7.21
C VAL A 137 5.35 -8.37 5.78
N LEU A 138 4.94 -9.26 4.88
CA LEU A 138 5.35 -9.37 3.48
C LEU A 138 4.14 -9.34 2.55
N ASP A 139 3.03 -8.73 2.97
CA ASP A 139 1.81 -8.63 2.17
C ASP A 139 2.08 -7.96 0.80
N GLU A 140 1.46 -8.45 -0.28
CA GLU A 140 1.69 -7.99 -1.65
C GLU A 140 1.46 -6.48 -1.82
N GLY A 141 0.48 -5.91 -1.12
CA GLY A 141 0.20 -4.47 -1.13
C GLY A 141 1.32 -3.60 -0.54
N LEU A 142 2.25 -4.19 0.23
CA LEU A 142 3.44 -3.51 0.75
C LEU A 142 4.67 -3.68 -0.16
N GLN A 143 4.71 -4.73 -0.97
CA GLN A 143 5.79 -5.02 -1.92
C GLN A 143 5.64 -4.14 -3.16
N GLU A 144 6.63 -3.30 -3.47
CA GLU A 144 6.59 -2.50 -4.69
C GLU A 144 7.96 -2.44 -5.37
N ILE A 145 7.99 -2.49 -6.69
CA ILE A 145 9.13 -1.99 -7.46
C ILE A 145 8.67 -0.76 -8.24
N VAL A 146 9.40 0.34 -8.05
CA VAL A 146 9.17 1.63 -8.72
C VAL A 146 10.27 1.86 -9.74
N MET A 147 9.90 2.32 -10.94
CA MET A 147 10.83 2.80 -11.95
C MET A 147 10.75 4.32 -12.06
N SER A 148 11.91 4.99 -12.04
CA SER A 148 12.04 6.44 -12.21
C SER A 148 13.01 6.80 -13.33
N ASP A 149 12.81 7.96 -13.96
CA ASP A 149 13.70 8.51 -14.98
C ASP A 149 14.97 9.16 -14.38
N ALA A 150 15.88 9.61 -15.24
CA ALA A 150 17.12 10.28 -14.84
C ALA A 150 16.93 11.65 -14.14
N ALA A 151 15.73 12.23 -14.16
CA ALA A 151 15.37 13.43 -13.40
C ALA A 151 14.68 13.08 -12.06
N GLY A 152 14.49 11.79 -11.76
CA GLY A 152 13.84 11.30 -10.55
C GLY A 152 12.30 11.27 -10.62
N ASN A 153 11.70 11.53 -11.78
CA ASN A 153 10.25 11.41 -11.94
C ASN A 153 9.86 9.94 -11.98
N ARG A 154 8.76 9.57 -11.32
CA ARG A 154 8.22 8.21 -11.36
C ARG A 154 7.55 7.93 -12.71
N VAL A 155 7.90 6.79 -13.30
CA VAL A 155 7.49 6.37 -14.66
C VAL A 155 6.57 5.14 -14.62
N TRP A 156 6.75 4.28 -13.63
CA TRP A 156 5.95 3.08 -13.38
C TRP A 156 6.11 2.64 -11.92
N GLY A 157 5.13 1.92 -11.39
CA GLY A 157 5.30 1.06 -10.22
C GLY A 157 4.39 -0.17 -10.31
N SER A 158 4.82 -1.27 -9.69
CA SER A 158 4.10 -2.56 -9.76
C SER A 158 2.65 -2.46 -9.28
N ASN A 159 2.41 -1.68 -8.22
CA ASN A 159 1.12 -1.65 -7.51
C ASN A 159 0.20 -0.52 -7.99
N ASP A 160 0.53 0.15 -9.11
CA ASP A 160 -0.27 1.28 -9.62
C ASP A 160 -1.67 0.87 -10.09
N CYS A 161 -1.76 0.05 -11.15
CA CYS A 161 -3.04 -0.24 -11.80
C CYS A 161 -3.68 -1.54 -11.30
N PHE A 162 -2.86 -2.40 -10.70
CA PHE A 162 -3.24 -3.71 -10.22
C PHE A 162 -2.62 -3.92 -8.82
N PRO A 163 -2.94 -3.08 -7.82
CA PRO A 163 -2.50 -3.34 -6.45
C PRO A 163 -3.09 -4.68 -5.99
N GLU A 164 -2.22 -5.61 -5.65
CA GLU A 164 -2.60 -6.90 -5.07
C GLU A 164 -2.60 -6.82 -3.53
N SER A 165 -3.25 -7.80 -2.89
CA SER A 165 -3.40 -7.83 -1.44
C SER A 165 -3.42 -9.27 -0.97
N SER A 166 -2.49 -9.59 -0.07
CA SER A 166 -2.37 -10.90 0.55
C SER A 166 -2.26 -10.76 2.06
N SER A 167 -2.12 -11.89 2.77
CA SER A 167 -1.69 -11.91 4.16
C SER A 167 -0.52 -12.90 4.24
N ASP A 168 0.69 -12.36 4.34
CA ASP A 168 1.93 -13.11 4.38
C ASP A 168 2.80 -12.54 5.50
N THR A 169 2.84 -13.23 6.65
CA THR A 169 3.68 -12.86 7.79
C THR A 169 4.60 -14.02 8.10
N ARG A 170 5.92 -13.77 8.08
CA ARG A 170 6.94 -14.82 8.23
C ARG A 170 7.94 -14.45 9.32
N THR A 171 8.43 -15.47 10.02
CA THR A 171 9.68 -15.36 10.77
C THR A 171 10.83 -15.62 9.81
N LEU A 172 11.77 -14.69 9.71
CA LEU A 172 12.97 -14.79 8.88
C LEU A 172 14.18 -15.09 9.76
N ALA A 173 14.91 -16.17 9.50
CA ALA A 173 16.18 -16.46 10.15
C ALA A 173 17.30 -15.48 9.72
N PRO A 174 18.39 -15.32 10.50
CA PRO A 174 19.55 -14.55 10.08
C PRO A 174 20.09 -14.99 8.72
N GLY A 175 20.22 -14.06 7.78
CA GLY A 175 20.63 -14.31 6.40
C GLY A 175 19.57 -14.98 5.51
N GLU A 176 18.36 -15.24 6.00
CA GLU A 176 17.27 -15.75 5.18
C GLU A 176 16.79 -14.69 4.18
N SER A 177 16.55 -15.13 2.94
CA SER A 177 16.03 -14.29 1.86
C SER A 177 14.70 -14.83 1.33
N VAL A 178 13.73 -13.93 1.15
CA VAL A 178 12.47 -14.21 0.46
C VAL A 178 12.45 -13.43 -0.84
N ILE A 179 12.09 -14.11 -1.94
CA ILE A 179 12.11 -13.56 -3.30
C ILE A 179 10.67 -13.46 -3.81
N PHE A 180 10.29 -12.27 -4.25
CA PHE A 180 8.98 -11.99 -4.82
C PHE A 180 9.12 -11.56 -6.29
N PRO A 181 8.51 -12.25 -7.26
CA PRO A 181 8.56 -11.87 -8.67
C PRO A 181 7.45 -10.86 -9.03
N LEU A 182 7.83 -9.72 -9.60
CA LEU A 182 6.91 -8.67 -10.07
C LEU A 182 7.09 -8.45 -11.57
N VAL A 183 6.00 -8.58 -12.34
CA VAL A 183 6.04 -8.48 -13.81
C VAL A 183 5.82 -7.05 -14.27
N TRP A 184 6.77 -6.48 -15.01
CA TRP A 184 6.54 -5.21 -15.69
C TRP A 184 5.88 -5.43 -17.06
N GLY A 185 4.77 -4.73 -17.31
CA GLY A 185 4.01 -4.84 -18.56
C GLY A 185 4.62 -4.13 -19.78
N GLY A 186 5.79 -3.50 -19.66
CA GLY A 186 6.44 -2.73 -20.72
C GLY A 186 5.85 -1.35 -20.97
N LEU A 187 4.96 -0.88 -20.09
CA LEU A 187 4.25 0.40 -20.18
C LEU A 187 4.37 1.19 -18.88
N THR A 188 4.29 2.52 -18.99
CA THR A 188 4.19 3.47 -17.87
C THR A 188 2.95 3.23 -17.01
N SER A 189 2.95 3.78 -15.80
CA SER A 189 1.77 3.92 -14.93
C SER A 189 1.99 4.98 -13.86
N GLU A 190 0.90 5.44 -13.26
CA GLU A 190 0.88 6.31 -12.08
C GLU A 190 -0.18 5.81 -11.10
N PRO A 191 -0.13 6.15 -9.79
CA PRO A 191 -0.89 5.44 -8.76
C PRO A 191 -2.42 5.53 -8.86
N SER A 192 -2.99 6.47 -9.63
CA SER A 192 -4.43 6.52 -9.90
C SER A 192 -4.86 5.74 -11.15
N CYS A 193 -3.90 5.36 -12.00
CA CYS A 193 -4.07 4.77 -13.33
C CYS A 193 -5.17 5.40 -14.18
N THR A 194 -5.27 6.73 -14.11
CA THR A 194 -6.14 7.54 -14.95
C THR A 194 -5.42 8.03 -16.22
N ALA A 195 -4.09 8.16 -16.17
CA ALA A 195 -3.29 8.54 -17.32
C ALA A 195 -3.22 7.43 -18.38
N ALA A 196 -3.15 7.84 -19.66
CA ALA A 196 -2.94 6.90 -20.77
C ALA A 196 -1.56 6.25 -20.67
N ARG A 197 -1.53 4.92 -20.56
CA ARG A 197 -0.30 4.14 -20.43
C ARG A 197 0.41 3.98 -21.77
N THR A 198 1.68 4.37 -21.83
CA THR A 198 2.51 4.38 -23.04
C THR A 198 3.79 3.58 -22.81
N ALA A 199 4.51 3.20 -23.87
CA ALA A 199 5.86 2.68 -23.67
C ALA A 199 6.79 3.83 -23.23
N PRO A 200 7.69 3.64 -22.24
CA PRO A 200 8.74 4.61 -21.95
C PRO A 200 9.63 4.84 -23.18
N ALA A 201 10.23 6.02 -23.26
CA ALA A 201 11.24 6.29 -24.27
C ALA A 201 12.48 5.41 -24.06
N PRO A 202 13.30 5.15 -25.10
CA PRO A 202 14.64 4.62 -24.90
C PRO A 202 15.47 5.53 -23.99
N GLY A 203 16.19 4.96 -23.02
CA GLY A 203 16.97 5.72 -22.06
C GLY A 203 17.36 4.94 -20.79
N GLN A 204 18.03 5.66 -19.89
CA GLN A 204 18.40 5.17 -18.56
C GLN A 204 17.30 5.47 -17.53
N TYR A 205 17.06 4.49 -16.66
CA TYR A 205 16.10 4.50 -15.58
C TYR A 205 16.73 3.94 -14.30
N ALA A 206 16.08 4.20 -13.16
CA ALA A 206 16.41 3.59 -11.87
C ALA A 206 15.23 2.75 -11.38
N LEU A 207 15.50 1.52 -10.92
CA LEU A 207 14.55 0.66 -10.23
C LEU A 207 14.80 0.72 -8.73
N ARG A 208 13.74 0.92 -7.93
CA ARG A 208 13.80 0.93 -6.46
C ARG A 208 12.74 -0.01 -5.89
N GLY A 209 13.18 -0.96 -5.08
CA GLY A 209 12.33 -1.86 -4.32
C GLY A 209 11.83 -1.21 -3.04
N ARG A 210 10.63 -1.59 -2.61
CA ARG A 210 9.99 -1.11 -1.38
C ARG A 210 9.27 -2.26 -0.67
N LEU A 211 9.26 -2.19 0.66
CA LEU A 211 8.45 -3.02 1.54
C LEU A 211 7.84 -2.13 2.62
N GLY A 212 6.70 -1.51 2.30
CA GLY A 212 6.07 -0.48 3.12
C GLY A 212 6.92 0.80 3.20
N THR A 213 7.51 1.03 4.38
CA THR A 213 8.42 2.15 4.67
C THR A 213 9.86 1.88 4.24
N LYS A 214 10.29 0.62 4.23
CA LYS A 214 11.65 0.25 3.79
C LYS A 214 11.78 0.45 2.28
N VAL A 215 12.93 0.98 1.86
CA VAL A 215 13.32 1.13 0.45
C VAL A 215 14.71 0.55 0.20
N SER A 216 14.96 0.06 -1.02
CA SER A 216 16.29 -0.34 -1.49
C SER A 216 17.11 0.88 -1.95
N THR A 217 18.38 0.63 -2.28
CA THR A 217 19.13 1.51 -3.18
C THR A 217 18.57 1.45 -4.61
N ASP A 218 18.95 2.41 -5.45
CA ASP A 218 18.59 2.43 -6.87
C ASP A 218 19.43 1.43 -7.67
N VAL A 219 18.77 0.61 -8.48
CA VAL A 219 19.39 -0.31 -9.43
C VAL A 219 19.28 0.28 -10.85
N PRO A 220 20.39 0.45 -11.59
CA PRO A 220 20.35 1.03 -12.93
C PRO A 220 19.67 0.07 -13.92
N PHE A 221 18.82 0.63 -14.78
CA PHE A 221 18.04 -0.10 -15.78
C PHE A 221 18.00 0.67 -17.10
N THR A 222 17.93 -0.03 -18.22
CA THR A 222 17.95 0.56 -19.57
C THR A 222 16.77 0.07 -20.41
N VAL A 223 16.07 1.00 -21.06
CA VAL A 223 15.12 0.68 -22.14
C VAL A 223 15.77 1.08 -23.47
N SER A 224 15.77 0.19 -24.47
CA SER A 224 16.46 0.39 -25.76
C SER A 224 15.56 0.22 -26.98
#